data_AF-A0A2V9QXI7-F1
#
_entry.id   AF-A0A2V9QXI7-F1
#
_cell.length_a   1.000
_cell.length_b   1.000
_cell.length_c   1.000
_cell.angle_alpha   90.00
_cell.angle_beta   90.00
_cell.angle_gamma   90.00
#
_symmetry.space_group_name_H-M   'P 1'
#
loop_
_entity.id
_entity.type
_entity.pdbx_description
1 polymer ?
#
loop_
_entity_poly.entity_id
_entity_poly.type
_entity_poly.pdbx_seq_one_letter_code
_entity_poly.pdbx_strand_id
1 'polypeptide(L)'
;MKARVEFSLTVLVGLVLFVSMISSMSAPASMQEENLPADDSFHQDQKAKMEKARRDEAFRKLKDGSDQLYKATGELKEMIEKSNEHTFSIPILRKIDEVEKILKDVKRRAKEGF
;
A
#
# COMPACT_ATOMS: atom_id res chain seq x y z
N MET A 1 1.46 -45.77 17.29
CA MET A 1 1.79 -44.33 17.14
C MET A 1 2.72 -43.91 18.27
N LYS A 2 4.05 -44.06 18.10
CA LYS A 2 5.06 -43.61 19.09
C LYS A 2 6.40 -43.17 18.48
N ALA A 3 6.56 -43.23 17.15
CA ALA A 3 7.81 -42.89 16.45
C ALA A 3 7.82 -41.50 15.78
N ARG A 4 6.69 -40.79 15.74
CA ARG A 4 6.59 -39.47 15.08
C ARG A 4 6.96 -38.28 15.99
N VAL A 5 6.95 -38.48 17.31
CA VAL A 5 7.17 -37.40 18.27
C VAL A 5 8.65 -37.25 18.64
N GLU A 6 9.42 -38.35 18.67
CA GLU A 6 10.85 -38.28 19.01
C GLU A 6 11.68 -37.61 17.91
N PHE A 7 11.34 -37.86 16.64
CA PHE A 7 12.01 -37.23 15.50
C PHE A 7 11.82 -35.70 15.46
N SER A 8 10.71 -35.19 16.02
CA SER A 8 10.42 -33.76 16.10
C SER A 8 11.16 -33.05 17.24
N LEU A 9 11.55 -33.78 18.30
CA LEU A 9 12.26 -33.21 19.43
C LEU A 9 13.77 -33.09 19.14
N THR A 10 14.35 -34.06 18.41
CA THR A 10 15.78 -34.06 18.06
C THR A 10 16.16 -32.94 17.09
N VAL A 11 15.29 -32.61 16.12
CA VAL A 11 15.53 -31.52 15.16
C VAL A 11 15.49 -30.14 15.84
N LEU A 12 14.63 -29.96 16.85
CA LEU A 12 14.50 -28.71 17.58
C LEU A 12 15.71 -28.45 18.51
N VAL A 13 16.25 -29.50 19.15
CA VAL A 13 17.46 -29.40 19.99
C VAL A 13 18.72 -29.12 19.15
N GLY A 14 18.81 -29.70 17.94
CA GLY A 14 19.93 -29.44 17.02
C GLY A 14 20.00 -28.00 16.51
N LEU A 15 18.85 -27.36 16.27
CA LEU A 15 18.78 -25.98 15.77
C LEU A 15 19.26 -24.95 16.83
N VAL A 16 18.95 -25.19 18.11
CA VAL A 16 19.35 -24.30 19.21
C VAL A 16 20.85 -24.36 19.49
N LEU A 17 21.48 -25.52 19.28
CA LEU A 17 22.94 -25.67 19.43
C LEU A 17 23.73 -25.04 18.27
N PHE A 18 23.17 -25.03 17.05
CA PHE A 18 23.86 -24.47 15.88
C PHE A 18 23.93 -22.94 15.88
N VAL A 19 22.94 -22.25 16.47
CA VAL A 19 22.92 -20.77 16.57
C VAL A 19 23.92 -20.24 17.60
N SER A 20 24.27 -21.03 18.63
CA SER A 20 25.17 -20.57 19.70
C SER A 20 26.67 -20.57 19.32
N MET A 21 27.07 -21.18 18.19
CA MET A 21 28.50 -21.33 17.84
C MET A 21 29.05 -20.31 16.84
N ILE A 22 28.25 -19.37 16.34
CA ILE A 22 28.70 -18.35 15.38
C ILE A 22 29.13 -17.03 16.08
N SER A 23 28.77 -16.84 17.36
CA SER A 23 28.96 -15.57 18.07
C SER A 23 30.34 -15.38 18.72
N SER A 24 31.39 -16.08 18.27
CA SER A 24 32.72 -15.96 18.88
C SER A 24 33.86 -15.99 17.87
N MET A 25 33.93 -14.97 17.03
CA MET A 25 35.21 -14.48 16.51
C MET A 25 35.33 -12.98 16.75
N SER A 26 36.23 -12.65 17.67
CA SER A 26 36.81 -11.34 18.04
C SER A 26 37.57 -10.70 16.85
N ALA A 27 37.88 -9.39 16.78
CA ALA A 27 38.54 -8.52 17.75
C ALA A 27 38.46 -7.01 17.37
N PRO A 28 38.89 -6.08 18.26
CA PRO A 28 38.54 -4.64 18.30
C PRO A 28 39.66 -3.66 17.86
N ALA A 29 39.32 -2.41 17.51
CA ALA A 29 40.09 -1.18 17.81
C ALA A 29 39.45 0.09 17.17
N SER A 30 38.85 0.92 18.01
CA SER A 30 38.90 2.40 18.00
C SER A 30 38.99 3.18 16.68
N MET A 31 37.87 3.78 16.25
CA MET A 31 37.85 5.19 15.82
C MET A 31 36.66 5.87 16.52
N GLN A 32 37.01 6.74 17.45
CA GLN A 32 36.11 7.55 18.25
C GLN A 32 35.66 8.72 17.38
N GLU A 33 34.41 8.63 16.92
CA GLU A 33 33.42 9.70 16.86
C GLU A 33 33.96 11.15 16.80
N GLU A 34 34.11 11.67 15.57
CA GLU A 34 34.00 13.11 15.32
C GLU A 34 32.54 13.40 14.90
N ASN A 35 31.75 13.72 15.91
CA ASN A 35 30.35 14.11 15.81
C ASN A 35 30.27 15.54 15.28
N LEU A 36 29.59 15.75 14.14
CA LEU A 36 28.70 16.91 13.86
C LEU A 36 28.08 16.78 12.45
N PRO A 37 26.85 16.25 12.29
CA PRO A 37 26.05 16.49 11.09
C PRO A 37 25.10 17.66 11.37
N ALA A 38 25.61 18.89 11.35
CA ALA A 38 24.75 20.07 11.49
C ALA A 38 23.92 20.37 10.22
N ASP A 39 24.15 19.65 9.12
CA ASP A 39 23.52 19.88 7.81
C ASP A 39 22.43 18.85 7.44
N ASP A 40 22.39 17.68 8.11
CA ASP A 40 21.40 16.63 7.77
C ASP A 40 19.96 16.99 8.18
N SER A 41 19.78 17.78 9.23
CA SER A 41 18.44 18.08 9.77
C SER A 41 17.59 18.92 8.81
N PHE A 42 18.19 19.88 8.10
CA PHE A 42 17.49 20.71 7.11
C PHE A 42 17.10 19.91 5.86
N HIS A 43 18.00 19.04 5.39
CA HIS A 43 17.72 18.14 4.29
C HIS A 43 16.67 17.07 4.65
N GLN A 44 16.66 16.60 5.89
CA GLN A 44 15.67 15.66 6.40
C GLN A 44 14.27 16.30 6.54
N ASP A 45 14.19 17.53 7.06
CA ASP A 45 12.92 18.27 7.18
C ASP A 45 12.31 18.57 5.80
N GLN A 46 13.12 18.98 4.82
CA GLN A 46 12.64 19.16 3.45
C GLN A 46 12.13 17.85 2.83
N LYS A 47 12.85 16.74 3.00
CA LYS A 47 12.40 15.42 2.51
C LYS A 47 11.07 15.01 3.14
N ALA A 48 10.93 15.18 4.46
CA ALA A 48 9.70 14.87 5.18
C ALA A 48 8.52 15.74 4.72
N LYS A 49 8.74 17.04 4.49
CA LYS A 49 7.72 17.96 3.96
C LYS A 49 7.27 17.55 2.55
N MET A 50 8.20 17.19 1.67
CA MET A 50 7.88 16.72 0.33
C MET A 50 7.10 15.39 0.34
N GLU A 51 7.50 14.45 1.20
CA GLU A 51 6.79 13.18 1.35
C GLU A 51 5.36 13.40 1.85
N LYS A 52 5.18 14.24 2.88
CA LYS A 52 3.85 14.59 3.39
C LYS A 52 2.99 15.26 2.32
N ALA A 53 3.53 16.22 1.59
CA ALA A 53 2.80 16.89 0.50
C ALA A 53 2.36 15.91 -0.59
N ARG A 54 3.24 14.97 -0.97
CA ARG A 54 2.91 13.90 -1.92
C ARG A 54 1.77 13.03 -1.39
N ARG A 55 1.78 12.75 -0.09
CA ARG A 55 0.74 11.95 0.57
C ARG A 55 -0.61 12.66 0.58
N ASP A 56 -0.62 13.92 0.99
CA ASP A 56 -1.84 14.73 1.04
C ASP A 56 -2.45 14.91 -0.36
N GLU A 57 -1.61 15.12 -1.38
CA GLU A 57 -2.07 15.24 -2.77
C GLU A 57 -2.72 13.96 -3.28
N ALA A 58 -2.11 12.81 -2.99
CA ALA A 58 -2.63 11.54 -3.47
C ALA A 58 -3.91 11.13 -2.72
N PHE A 59 -4.05 11.45 -1.42
CA PHE A 59 -5.32 11.31 -0.70
C PHE A 59 -6.43 12.19 -1.29
N ARG A 60 -6.10 13.45 -1.60
CA ARG A 60 -7.05 14.38 -2.24
C ARG A 60 -7.55 13.81 -3.57
N LYS A 61 -6.64 13.31 -4.41
CA LYS A 61 -6.99 12.68 -5.70
C LYS A 61 -7.89 11.45 -5.52
N LEU A 62 -7.67 10.64 -4.49
CA LEU A 62 -8.53 9.49 -4.18
C LEU A 62 -9.95 9.96 -3.78
N LYS A 63 -10.04 10.99 -2.94
CA LYS A 63 -11.31 11.60 -2.55
C LYS A 63 -12.06 12.17 -3.76
N ASP A 64 -11.38 12.94 -4.59
CA ASP A 64 -11.97 13.53 -5.80
C ASP A 64 -12.51 12.43 -6.74
N GLY A 65 -11.75 11.35 -6.91
CA GLY A 65 -12.19 10.19 -7.70
C GLY A 65 -13.42 9.49 -7.10
N SER A 66 -13.50 9.40 -5.78
CA SER A 66 -14.69 8.86 -5.08
C SER A 66 -15.93 9.74 -5.29
N ASP A 67 -15.77 11.06 -5.21
CA ASP A 67 -16.86 12.01 -5.45
C ASP A 67 -17.35 11.95 -6.91
N GLN A 68 -16.42 11.82 -7.87
CA GLN A 68 -16.75 11.60 -9.28
C GLN A 68 -17.49 10.28 -9.50
N LEU A 69 -17.04 9.20 -8.86
CA LEU A 69 -17.69 7.89 -8.95
C LEU A 69 -19.12 7.94 -8.41
N TYR A 70 -19.32 8.60 -7.27
CA TYR A 70 -20.65 8.79 -6.68
C TYR A 70 -21.58 9.54 -7.63
N LYS A 71 -21.10 10.66 -8.19
CA LYS A 71 -21.88 11.46 -9.15
C LYS A 71 -22.23 10.66 -10.42
N ALA A 72 -21.24 10.02 -11.05
CA ALA A 72 -21.45 9.28 -12.28
C ALA A 72 -22.42 8.10 -12.09
N THR A 73 -22.36 7.43 -10.95
CA THR A 73 -23.30 6.36 -10.60
C THR A 73 -24.71 6.90 -10.35
N GLY A 74 -24.83 8.08 -9.72
CA GLY A 74 -26.11 8.78 -9.57
C GLY A 74 -26.76 9.13 -10.91
N GLU A 75 -25.98 9.68 -11.85
CA GLU A 75 -26.43 9.98 -13.21
C GLU A 75 -26.85 8.70 -13.96
N LEU A 76 -26.07 7.61 -13.84
CA LEU A 76 -26.43 6.32 -14.43
C LEU A 76 -27.76 5.80 -13.90
N LYS A 77 -27.98 5.88 -12.58
CA LYS A 77 -29.25 5.49 -11.95
C LYS A 77 -30.40 6.31 -12.51
N GLU A 78 -30.25 7.64 -12.58
CA GLU A 78 -31.28 8.53 -13.13
C GLU A 78 -31.58 8.22 -14.59
N MET A 79 -30.57 7.94 -15.42
CA MET A 79 -30.77 7.54 -16.81
C MET A 79 -31.53 6.21 -16.94
N ILE A 80 -31.25 5.24 -16.07
CA ILE A 80 -31.95 3.95 -16.05
C ILE A 80 -33.40 4.14 -15.58
N GLU A 81 -33.66 4.93 -14.54
CA GLU A 81 -35.00 5.21 -14.02
C GLU A 81 -35.90 5.94 -15.02
N LYS A 82 -35.31 6.82 -15.84
CA LYS A 82 -36.02 7.51 -16.93
C LYS A 82 -36.16 6.66 -18.19
N SER A 83 -35.44 5.54 -18.26
CA SER A 83 -35.51 4.60 -19.37
C SER A 83 -36.56 3.51 -19.09
N ASN A 84 -36.83 2.70 -20.10
CA ASN A 84 -37.71 1.55 -20.05
C ASN A 84 -37.11 0.46 -20.95
N GLU A 85 -37.70 -0.73 -20.92
CA GLU A 85 -37.25 -1.92 -21.66
C GLU A 85 -37.10 -1.72 -23.19
N HIS A 86 -37.75 -0.69 -23.74
CA HIS A 86 -37.70 -0.35 -25.16
C HIS A 86 -36.79 0.83 -25.50
N THR A 87 -36.18 1.47 -24.49
CA THR A 87 -35.34 2.68 -24.66
C THR A 87 -33.94 2.52 -24.09
N PHE A 88 -33.50 1.29 -23.84
CA PHE A 88 -32.11 1.03 -23.45
C PHE A 88 -31.17 1.58 -24.52
N SER A 89 -30.46 2.65 -24.18
CA SER A 89 -29.87 3.56 -25.16
C SER A 89 -28.35 3.57 -25.08
N ILE A 90 -27.71 3.87 -26.21
CA ILE A 90 -26.25 4.05 -26.31
C ILE A 90 -25.70 5.01 -25.21
N PRO A 91 -26.38 6.11 -24.84
CA PRO A 91 -25.99 6.94 -23.70
C PRO A 91 -25.82 6.20 -22.37
N ILE A 92 -26.70 5.24 -22.04
CA ILE A 92 -26.60 4.45 -20.80
C ILE A 92 -25.34 3.59 -20.84
N LEU A 93 -25.08 2.91 -21.96
CA LEU A 93 -23.86 2.11 -22.13
C LEU A 93 -22.59 2.96 -21.98
N ARG A 94 -22.54 4.13 -22.61
CA ARG A 94 -21.41 5.06 -22.46
C ARG A 94 -21.21 5.52 -21.02
N LYS A 95 -22.29 5.75 -20.28
CA LYS A 95 -22.21 6.14 -18.87
C LYS A 95 -21.71 4.97 -18.00
N ILE A 96 -22.08 3.74 -18.32
CA ILE A 96 -21.52 2.54 -17.67
C ILE A 96 -20.00 2.45 -17.90
N ASP A 97 -19.54 2.66 -19.13
CA ASP A 97 -18.10 2.64 -19.46
C ASP A 97 -17.34 3.73 -18.69
N GLU A 98 -17.95 4.92 -18.54
CA GLU A 98 -17.39 6.01 -17.75
C GLU A 98 -17.26 5.64 -16.26
N VAL A 99 -18.31 5.06 -15.68
CA VAL A 99 -18.29 4.56 -14.28
C VAL A 99 -17.20 3.50 -14.10
N GLU A 100 -17.07 2.56 -15.03
CA GLU A 100 -16.03 1.52 -14.97
C GLU A 100 -14.62 2.14 -15.00
N LYS A 101 -14.40 3.13 -15.87
CA LYS A 101 -13.13 3.84 -15.97
C LYS A 101 -12.77 4.56 -14.67
N ILE A 102 -13.72 5.28 -14.07
CA ILE A 102 -13.50 5.99 -12.80
C ILE A 102 -13.21 4.97 -11.69
N LEU A 103 -13.99 3.90 -11.60
CA LEU A 103 -13.78 2.84 -10.61
C LEU A 103 -12.40 2.20 -10.72
N LYS A 104 -11.93 1.92 -11.94
CA LYS A 104 -10.58 1.39 -12.19
C LYS A 104 -9.51 2.36 -11.71
N ASP A 105 -9.68 3.66 -11.96
CA ASP A 105 -8.71 4.67 -11.53
C ASP A 105 -8.68 4.81 -10.00
N VAL A 106 -9.85 4.87 -9.34
CA VAL A 106 -9.97 4.89 -7.87
C VAL A 106 -9.31 3.65 -7.27
N LYS A 107 -9.59 2.46 -7.79
CA LYS A 107 -8.99 1.20 -7.33
C LYS A 107 -7.47 1.16 -7.54
N ARG A 108 -6.98 1.74 -8.64
CA ARG A 108 -5.54 1.80 -8.94
C ARG A 108 -4.83 2.69 -7.93
N ARG A 109 -5.35 3.91 -7.71
CA ARG A 109 -4.84 4.82 -6.68
C ARG A 109 -4.84 4.12 -5.32
N ALA A 110 -5.98 3.54 -4.92
CA ALA A 110 -6.21 2.82 -3.66
C ALA A 110 -5.12 1.78 -3.32
N LYS A 111 -4.48 1.21 -4.36
CA LYS A 111 -3.42 0.21 -4.23
C LYS A 111 -2.01 0.81 -4.16
N GLU A 112 -1.80 1.96 -4.78
CA GLU A 112 -0.51 2.65 -4.85
C GLU A 112 -0.18 3.38 -3.54
N GLY A 113 -1.10 3.42 -2.57
CA GLY A 113 -0.86 3.98 -1.25
C GLY A 113 -1.25 5.45 -1.14
N PHE A 114 -2.06 5.94 -2.09
CA PHE A 114 -3.42 6.39 -1.72
C PHE A 114 -4.44 5.57 -2.44
#